data_AF-A0A1Q8R243-F1
#
_entry.id   AF-A0A1Q8R243-F1
#
_cell.length_a   1.000
_cell.length_b   1.000
_cell.length_c   1.000
_cell.angle_alpha   90.00
_cell.angle_beta   90.00
_cell.angle_gamma   90.00
#
_symmetry.space_group_name_H-M   'P 1'
#
loop_
_entity.id
_entity.type
_entity.pdbx_description
1 polymer ?
#
loop_
_entity_poly.entity_id
_entity_poly.type
_entity_poly.pdbx_seq_one_letter_code
_entity_poly.pdbx_strand_id
1 'polypeptide(L)'
;MEIYRVKVGAEGEIVLPLELRKLFGLVAEDTLDLCVDSEGKVFVHTAERSVRPLSDFFEDLIISDLLANGCNGDCLKAKLLECKLKLSTILDRLSEEAYRAHKNGQSIKWWESQALETLGIEQVAKGNYDVMLTTRSIHDLVVLREEVLREVPVVFEALEQDPLAFKRLRGPYYETYRVSFHCGSKEYRVIYTVFSQLKLLAILTVGEREVIYDMLNGIA
;
A
#
# COMPACT_ATOMS: atom_id res chain seq x y z
N MET A 1 -18.26 -11.07 -22.05
CA MET A 1 -18.49 -11.63 -20.71
C MET A 1 -17.58 -12.83 -20.57
N GLU A 2 -16.64 -12.77 -19.63
CA GLU A 2 -15.73 -13.89 -19.36
C GLU A 2 -16.25 -14.68 -18.16
N ILE A 3 -16.16 -16.01 -18.21
CA ILE A 3 -16.67 -16.91 -17.17
C ILE A 3 -15.48 -17.65 -16.58
N TYR A 4 -15.27 -17.50 -15.28
CA TYR A 4 -14.24 -18.21 -14.54
C TYR A 4 -14.86 -19.30 -13.67
N ARG A 5 -14.29 -20.50 -13.70
CA ARG A 5 -14.70 -21.58 -12.81
C ARG A 5 -13.88 -21.50 -11.52
N VAL A 6 -14.56 -21.30 -10.41
CA VAL A 6 -13.98 -21.37 -9.06
C VAL A 6 -14.32 -22.73 -8.44
N LYS A 7 -13.42 -23.25 -7.60
CA LYS A 7 -13.65 -24.48 -6.84
C LYS A 7 -13.83 -24.16 -5.36
N VAL A 8 -14.69 -24.90 -4.69
CA VAL A 8 -14.72 -24.94 -3.23
C VAL A 8 -13.72 -26.00 -2.80
N GLY A 9 -12.80 -25.63 -1.93
CA GLY A 9 -11.78 -26.48 -1.34
C GLY A 9 -12.33 -27.36 -0.23
N ALA A 10 -11.43 -28.06 0.46
CA ALA A 10 -11.83 -29.12 1.40
C ALA A 10 -12.42 -28.59 2.71
N GLU A 11 -12.07 -27.35 3.08
CA GLU A 11 -12.46 -26.70 4.33
C GLU A 11 -13.48 -25.56 4.08
N GLY A 12 -14.02 -25.48 2.86
CA GLY A 12 -14.98 -24.45 2.46
C GLY A 12 -14.35 -23.20 1.84
N GLU A 13 -13.03 -23.18 1.65
CA GLU A 13 -12.29 -22.09 1.01
C GLU A 13 -12.63 -21.99 -0.49
N ILE A 14 -12.77 -20.76 -1.02
CA ILE A 14 -12.96 -20.55 -2.46
C ILE A 14 -11.59 -20.44 -3.12
N VAL A 15 -11.22 -21.46 -3.90
CA VAL A 15 -9.97 -21.48 -4.65
C VAL A 15 -10.13 -20.69 -5.95
N LEU A 16 -9.65 -19.45 -5.94
CA LEU A 16 -9.59 -18.61 -7.13
C LEU A 16 -8.45 -19.04 -8.07
N PRO A 17 -8.73 -19.24 -9.38
CA PRO A 17 -7.70 -19.46 -10.40
C PRO A 17 -6.64 -18.35 -10.40
N LEU A 18 -5.41 -18.69 -10.77
CA LEU A 18 -4.30 -17.73 -10.81
C LEU A 18 -4.59 -16.54 -11.73
N GLU A 19 -5.27 -16.79 -12.84
CA GLU A 19 -5.70 -15.76 -13.79
C GLU A 19 -6.65 -14.76 -13.13
N LEU A 20 -7.58 -15.25 -12.33
CA LEU A 20 -8.57 -14.43 -11.63
C LEU A 20 -7.92 -13.65 -10.47
N ARG A 21 -6.99 -14.27 -9.74
CA ARG A 21 -6.16 -13.59 -8.74
C ARG A 21 -5.36 -12.45 -9.36
N LYS A 22 -4.72 -12.69 -10.51
CA LYS A 22 -3.97 -11.67 -11.26
C LYS A 22 -4.87 -10.55 -11.79
N LEU A 23 -6.05 -10.89 -12.30
CA LEU A 23 -7.02 -9.93 -12.80
C LEU A 23 -7.48 -8.98 -11.69
N PHE A 24 -7.73 -9.53 -10.52
CA PHE A 24 -8.19 -8.79 -9.33
C PHE A 24 -7.04 -8.22 -8.47
N GLY A 25 -5.79 -8.56 -8.77
CA GLY A 25 -4.63 -8.14 -7.99
C GLY A 25 -4.64 -8.69 -6.56
N LEU A 26 -5.20 -9.87 -6.35
CA LEU A 26 -5.34 -10.50 -5.03
C LEU A 26 -4.03 -11.16 -4.59
N VAL A 27 -3.69 -10.97 -3.32
CA VAL A 27 -2.60 -11.66 -2.62
C VAL A 27 -3.16 -12.64 -1.58
N ALA A 28 -2.31 -13.45 -0.96
CA ALA A 28 -2.73 -14.34 0.13
C ALA A 28 -3.33 -13.51 1.28
N GLU A 29 -4.32 -14.07 1.99
CA GLU A 29 -5.05 -13.43 3.10
C GLU A 29 -5.91 -12.20 2.72
N ASP A 30 -6.03 -11.86 1.43
CA ASP A 30 -7.00 -10.84 1.02
C ASP A 30 -8.44 -11.31 1.30
N THR A 31 -9.23 -10.44 1.94
CA THR A 31 -10.64 -10.71 2.22
C THR A 31 -11.53 -10.26 1.06
N LEU A 32 -12.49 -11.10 0.67
CA LEU A 32 -13.48 -10.83 -0.37
C LEU A 32 -14.89 -10.82 0.22
N ASP A 33 -15.66 -9.79 -0.11
CA ASP A 33 -17.08 -9.71 0.19
C ASP A 33 -17.89 -10.27 -0.99
N LEU A 34 -18.78 -11.21 -0.69
CA LEU A 34 -19.74 -11.75 -1.64
C LEU A 34 -21.11 -11.09 -1.37
N CYS A 35 -21.48 -10.14 -2.22
CA CYS A 35 -22.78 -9.47 -2.14
C CYS A 35 -23.77 -10.14 -3.09
N VAL A 36 -24.99 -10.42 -2.62
CA VAL A 36 -26.06 -10.96 -3.45
C VAL A 36 -27.14 -9.91 -3.59
N ASP A 37 -27.44 -9.49 -4.82
CA ASP A 37 -28.54 -8.56 -5.05
C ASP A 37 -29.91 -9.24 -4.97
N SER A 38 -30.97 -8.43 -5.08
CA SER A 38 -32.36 -8.90 -5.08
C SER A 38 -32.73 -9.81 -6.24
N GLU A 39 -31.91 -9.87 -7.30
CA GLU A 39 -32.08 -10.76 -8.46
C GLU A 39 -31.27 -12.06 -8.32
N GLY A 40 -30.53 -12.23 -7.21
CA GLY A 40 -29.67 -13.39 -6.97
C GLY A 40 -28.32 -13.32 -7.69
N LYS A 41 -27.92 -12.15 -8.23
CA LYS A 41 -26.59 -11.96 -8.81
C LYS A 41 -25.57 -11.80 -7.69
N VAL A 42 -24.50 -12.59 -7.78
CA VAL A 42 -23.36 -12.50 -6.85
C VAL A 42 -22.34 -11.52 -7.41
N PHE A 43 -22.07 -10.48 -6.63
CA PHE A 43 -20.98 -9.54 -6.86
C PHE A 43 -19.86 -9.87 -5.89
N VAL A 44 -18.64 -9.99 -6.42
CA VAL A 44 -17.44 -10.19 -5.61
C VAL A 44 -16.74 -8.86 -5.49
N HIS A 45 -16.70 -8.33 -4.27
CA HIS A 45 -15.91 -7.16 -3.92
C HIS A 45 -14.75 -7.64 -3.04
N THR A 46 -13.68 -6.87 -2.93
CA THR A 46 -12.72 -7.03 -1.84
C THR A 46 -13.33 -6.31 -0.64
N ALA A 47 -13.08 -6.81 0.57
CA ALA A 47 -13.54 -6.14 1.78
C ALA A 47 -12.90 -4.74 1.94
N GLU A 48 -11.68 -4.58 1.41
CA GLU A 48 -11.12 -3.27 1.03
C GLU A 48 -11.81 -2.85 -0.28
N ARG A 49 -12.28 -1.62 -0.49
CA ARG A 49 -12.90 -1.20 -1.79
C ARG A 49 -11.93 -1.12 -3.00
N SER A 50 -10.95 -2.01 -3.13
CA SER A 50 -9.92 -1.99 -4.17
C SER A 50 -9.58 -3.39 -4.69
N VAL A 51 -10.32 -3.86 -5.71
CA VAL A 51 -10.13 -5.17 -6.38
C VAL A 51 -9.47 -5.06 -7.76
N ARG A 52 -8.71 -3.99 -8.07
CA ARG A 52 -7.97 -3.95 -9.33
C ARG A 52 -6.55 -3.41 -9.18
N PRO A 53 -5.57 -4.00 -9.88
CA PRO A 53 -4.25 -3.41 -9.93
C PRO A 53 -4.29 -2.14 -10.80
N LEU A 54 -3.54 -1.11 -10.38
CA LEU A 54 -3.25 0.19 -11.03
C LEU A 54 -4.25 1.34 -10.91
N SER A 55 -5.43 1.12 -10.36
CA SER A 55 -6.43 2.19 -10.32
C SER A 55 -6.67 2.64 -8.87
N ASP A 56 -6.79 1.70 -7.92
CA ASP A 56 -7.58 1.90 -6.71
C ASP A 56 -6.89 2.33 -5.40
N PHE A 57 -5.59 2.67 -5.34
CA PHE A 57 -5.01 3.01 -4.03
C PHE A 57 -5.72 4.21 -3.38
N PHE A 58 -5.98 5.23 -4.19
CA PHE A 58 -6.76 6.41 -3.82
C PHE A 58 -7.89 6.66 -4.81
N GLU A 59 -8.26 5.72 -5.66
CA GLU A 59 -9.25 6.01 -6.72
C GLU A 59 -10.58 6.47 -6.18
N ASP A 60 -11.09 5.80 -5.15
CA ASP A 60 -12.30 6.22 -4.46
C ASP A 60 -12.16 7.64 -3.89
N LEU A 61 -11.02 7.99 -3.29
CA LEU A 61 -10.74 9.34 -2.80
C LEU A 61 -10.64 10.36 -3.95
N ILE A 62 -9.92 10.04 -5.02
CA ILE A 62 -9.80 10.87 -6.23
C ILE A 62 -11.18 11.05 -6.88
N ILE A 63 -11.96 9.99 -7.04
CA ILE A 63 -13.30 10.02 -7.61
C ILE A 63 -14.20 10.87 -6.71
N SER A 64 -14.15 10.66 -5.39
CA SER A 64 -14.91 11.46 -4.42
C SER A 64 -14.60 12.94 -4.56
N ASP A 65 -13.33 13.32 -4.60
CA ASP A 65 -12.88 14.70 -4.80
C ASP A 65 -13.33 15.27 -6.16
N LEU A 66 -13.17 14.49 -7.23
CA LEU A 66 -13.56 14.92 -8.58
C LEU A 66 -15.08 15.11 -8.69
N LEU A 67 -15.87 14.22 -8.10
CA LEU A 67 -17.32 14.35 -8.02
C LEU A 67 -17.74 15.55 -7.18
N ALA A 68 -17.09 15.79 -6.03
CA ALA A 68 -17.31 16.97 -5.20
C ALA A 68 -17.00 18.27 -5.97
N ASN A 69 -16.03 18.22 -6.88
CA ASN A 69 -15.69 19.31 -7.80
C ASN A 69 -16.58 19.36 -9.06
N GLY A 70 -17.68 18.61 -9.10
CA GLY A 70 -18.66 18.62 -10.20
C GLY A 70 -18.20 17.91 -11.48
N CYS A 71 -17.13 17.11 -11.45
CA CYS A 71 -16.66 16.36 -12.62
C CYS A 71 -17.52 15.11 -12.83
N ASN A 72 -18.00 14.90 -14.06
CA ASN A 72 -18.84 13.75 -14.41
C ASN A 72 -18.54 13.25 -15.83
N GLY A 73 -19.11 12.09 -16.20
CA GLY A 73 -18.99 11.51 -17.54
C GLY A 73 -17.54 11.34 -17.99
N ASP A 74 -17.22 11.79 -19.21
CA ASP A 74 -15.88 11.66 -19.78
C ASP A 74 -14.86 12.63 -19.15
N CYS A 75 -15.33 13.75 -18.58
CA CYS A 75 -14.47 14.67 -17.80
C CYS A 75 -13.91 13.98 -16.55
N LEU A 76 -14.73 13.19 -15.85
CA LEU A 76 -14.29 12.40 -14.70
C LEU A 76 -13.19 11.40 -15.09
N LYS A 77 -13.35 10.68 -16.20
CA LYS A 77 -12.37 9.70 -16.67
C LYS A 77 -11.03 10.33 -17.01
N ALA A 78 -11.05 11.46 -17.72
CA ALA A 78 -9.83 12.18 -18.10
C ALA A 78 -9.08 12.69 -16.86
N LYS A 79 -9.77 13.39 -15.96
CA LYS A 79 -9.16 13.92 -14.72
C LYS A 79 -8.70 12.83 -13.76
N LEU A 80 -9.42 11.71 -13.69
CA LEU A 80 -9.00 10.57 -12.88
C LEU A 80 -7.63 10.04 -13.33
N LEU A 81 -7.42 9.93 -14.65
CA LEU A 81 -6.12 9.52 -15.20
C LEU A 81 -5.03 10.55 -14.88
N GLU A 82 -5.31 11.84 -15.03
CA GLU A 82 -4.36 12.91 -14.70
C GLU A 82 -3.94 12.87 -13.21
N CYS A 83 -4.91 12.74 -12.29
CA CYS A 83 -4.64 12.61 -10.86
C CYS A 83 -3.78 11.38 -10.54
N LYS A 84 -4.07 10.23 -11.16
CA LYS A 84 -3.26 9.01 -10.99
C LYS A 84 -1.82 9.20 -11.47
N LEU A 85 -1.63 9.83 -12.64
CA LEU A 85 -0.30 10.12 -13.17
C LEU A 85 0.47 11.10 -12.27
N LYS A 86 -0.21 12.12 -11.73
CA LYS A 86 0.37 13.05 -10.76
C LYS A 86 0.86 12.30 -9.51
N LEU A 87 0.01 11.50 -8.89
CA LEU A 87 0.37 10.75 -7.67
C LEU A 87 1.49 9.75 -7.93
N SER A 88 1.47 9.07 -9.08
CA SER A 88 2.58 8.18 -9.47
C SER A 88 3.89 8.93 -9.58
N THR A 89 3.90 10.09 -10.26
CA THR A 89 5.09 10.94 -10.41
C THR A 89 5.66 11.37 -9.06
N ILE A 90 4.78 11.68 -8.09
CA ILE A 90 5.19 12.05 -6.73
C ILE A 90 5.84 10.85 -6.02
N LEU A 91 5.24 9.66 -6.09
CA LEU A 91 5.81 8.44 -5.52
C LEU A 91 7.17 8.08 -6.15
N ASP A 92 7.30 8.29 -7.46
CA ASP A 92 8.56 8.08 -8.17
C ASP A 92 9.63 9.08 -7.70
N ARG A 93 9.27 10.36 -7.52
CA ARG A 93 10.15 11.37 -6.94
C ARG A 93 10.58 11.02 -5.52
N LEU A 94 9.65 10.59 -4.66
CA LEU A 94 9.95 10.15 -3.30
C LEU A 94 10.86 8.92 -3.28
N SER A 95 10.69 8.01 -4.23
CA SER A 95 11.57 6.84 -4.40
C SER A 95 12.99 7.25 -4.75
N GLU A 96 13.15 8.20 -5.68
CA GLU A 96 14.47 8.72 -6.04
C GLU A 96 15.13 9.48 -4.89
N GLU A 97 14.36 10.32 -4.18
CA GLU A 97 14.80 11.02 -2.96
C GLU A 97 15.27 10.01 -1.90
N ALA A 98 14.52 8.93 -1.66
CA ALA A 98 14.88 7.89 -0.71
C ALA A 98 16.15 7.14 -1.12
N TYR A 99 16.30 6.82 -2.41
CA TYR A 99 17.52 6.19 -2.94
C TYR A 99 18.75 7.07 -2.74
N ARG A 100 18.62 8.38 -3.01
CA ARG A 100 19.70 9.37 -2.79
C ARG A 100 20.02 9.52 -1.30
N ALA A 101 19.01 9.58 -0.44
CA ALA A 101 19.18 9.63 1.02
C ALA A 101 19.98 8.42 1.51
N HIS A 102 19.66 7.22 1.04
CA HIS A 102 20.44 6.01 1.35
C HIS A 102 21.89 6.11 0.90
N LYS A 103 22.13 6.46 -0.37
CA LYS A 103 23.49 6.62 -0.89
C LYS A 103 24.33 7.64 -0.13
N ASN A 104 23.70 8.66 0.44
CA ASN A 104 24.36 9.72 1.18
C ASN A 104 24.47 9.43 2.69
N GLY A 105 24.06 8.25 3.16
CA GLY A 105 24.06 7.91 4.59
C GLY A 105 23.03 8.71 5.41
N GLN A 106 21.99 9.21 4.77
CA GLN A 106 20.89 10.00 5.37
C GLN A 106 19.63 9.16 5.62
N SER A 107 19.75 7.84 5.54
CA SER A 107 18.71 6.89 5.92
C SER A 107 19.24 6.00 7.04
N ILE A 108 18.39 5.61 7.96
CA ILE A 108 18.72 4.70 9.06
C ILE A 108 17.92 3.40 8.92
N LYS A 109 18.38 2.33 9.57
CA LYS A 109 17.57 1.11 9.66
C LYS A 109 16.39 1.36 10.58
N TRP A 110 15.26 0.70 10.31
CA TRP A 110 14.02 1.03 11.03
C TRP A 110 14.11 0.84 12.56
N TRP A 111 14.84 -0.17 13.03
CA TRP A 111 15.07 -0.42 14.45
C TRP A 111 16.03 0.59 15.12
N GLU A 112 16.70 1.45 14.35
CA GLU A 112 17.54 2.54 14.86
C GLU A 112 16.71 3.83 15.10
N SER A 113 15.43 3.82 14.72
CA SER A 113 14.55 4.98 14.87
C SER A 113 14.18 5.24 16.32
N GLN A 114 14.47 6.46 16.80
CA GLN A 114 14.03 6.92 18.13
C GLN A 114 12.52 6.87 18.33
N ALA A 115 11.73 6.96 17.24
CA ALA A 115 10.27 6.83 17.30
C ALA A 115 9.81 5.44 17.79
N LEU A 116 10.67 4.43 17.69
CA LEU A 116 10.39 3.04 18.07
C LEU A 116 11.23 2.57 19.27
N GLU A 117 12.13 3.41 19.79
CA GLU A 117 13.08 3.03 20.86
C GLU A 117 12.38 2.55 22.13
N THR A 118 11.23 3.14 22.47
CA THR A 118 10.42 2.78 23.64
C THR A 118 9.82 1.38 23.58
N LEU A 119 9.85 0.74 22.41
CA LEU A 119 9.31 -0.61 22.20
C LEU A 119 10.33 -1.72 22.51
N GLY A 120 11.58 -1.37 22.85
CA GLY A 120 12.59 -2.35 23.26
C GLY A 120 12.96 -3.34 22.15
N ILE A 121 12.90 -2.91 20.89
CA ILE A 121 13.16 -3.75 19.71
C ILE A 121 14.63 -4.15 19.67
N GLU A 122 14.89 -5.43 19.44
CA GLU A 122 16.24 -5.92 19.20
C GLU A 122 16.81 -5.31 17.91
N GLN A 123 17.98 -4.67 18.02
CA GLN A 123 18.67 -4.03 16.89
C GLN A 123 19.43 -5.05 16.04
N VAL A 124 18.72 -6.05 15.52
CA VAL A 124 19.28 -7.13 14.72
C VAL A 124 18.47 -7.26 13.44
N ALA A 125 19.15 -7.39 12.30
CA ALA A 125 18.49 -7.66 11.04
C ALA A 125 17.79 -9.02 11.12
N LYS A 126 16.48 -9.04 10.83
CA LYS A 126 15.68 -10.27 10.96
C LYS A 126 15.47 -10.98 9.62
N GLY A 127 15.65 -10.30 8.50
CA GLY A 127 15.35 -10.85 7.18
C GLY A 127 16.42 -10.63 6.11
N ASN A 128 16.00 -10.77 4.85
CA ASN A 128 16.85 -10.72 3.66
C ASN A 128 17.04 -9.31 3.10
N TYR A 129 16.17 -8.37 3.50
CA TYR A 129 16.17 -6.99 3.04
C TYR A 129 16.39 -6.02 4.19
N ASP A 130 17.21 -4.98 3.94
CA ASP A 130 17.31 -3.85 4.85
C ASP A 130 16.11 -2.91 4.65
N VAL A 131 15.31 -2.71 5.70
CA VAL A 131 14.21 -1.74 5.73
C VAL A 131 14.74 -0.39 6.22
N MET A 132 14.84 0.56 5.29
CA MET A 132 15.45 1.87 5.50
C MET A 132 14.38 2.95 5.71
N LEU A 133 14.60 3.81 6.69
CA LEU A 133 13.79 5.00 6.96
C LEU A 133 14.52 6.26 6.50
N THR A 134 13.79 7.09 5.77
CA THR A 134 14.17 8.49 5.49
C THR A 134 13.69 9.41 6.62
N THR A 135 14.21 10.64 6.67
CA THR A 135 13.71 11.68 7.60
C THR A 135 12.20 11.87 7.51
N ARG A 136 11.62 11.78 6.31
CA ARG A 136 10.16 11.86 6.12
C ARG A 136 9.45 10.71 6.82
N SER A 137 9.85 9.47 6.54
CA SER A 137 9.22 8.31 7.18
C SER A 137 9.42 8.29 8.70
N ILE A 138 10.51 8.87 9.23
CA ILE A 138 10.69 9.04 10.67
C ILE A 138 9.67 10.03 11.22
N HIS A 139 9.47 11.18 10.55
CA HIS A 139 8.45 12.15 10.94
C HIS A 139 7.05 11.53 10.92
N ASP A 140 6.74 10.73 9.91
CA ASP A 140 5.49 9.98 9.83
C ASP A 140 5.28 9.08 11.05
N LEU A 141 6.32 8.35 11.49
CA LEU A 141 6.24 7.54 12.71
C LEU A 141 6.04 8.40 13.96
N VAL A 142 6.74 9.53 14.10
CA VAL A 142 6.64 10.40 15.29
C VAL A 142 5.22 10.93 15.50
N VAL A 143 4.45 11.14 14.44
CA VAL A 143 3.07 11.65 14.54
C VAL A 143 2.02 10.54 14.74
N LEU A 144 2.41 9.27 14.68
CA LEU A 144 1.49 8.16 14.96
C LEU A 144 1.18 8.06 16.44
N ARG A 145 -0.03 7.57 16.74
CA ARG A 145 -0.43 7.21 18.11
C ARG A 145 0.37 5.99 18.58
N GLU A 146 0.65 5.91 19.88
CA GLU A 146 1.44 4.83 20.49
C GLU A 146 0.87 3.44 20.17
N GLU A 147 -0.46 3.28 20.20
CA GLU A 147 -1.15 2.04 19.84
C GLU A 147 -0.82 1.57 18.43
N VAL A 148 -0.70 2.50 17.48
CA VAL A 148 -0.38 2.22 16.09
C VAL A 148 1.11 1.90 15.93
N LEU A 149 1.96 2.63 16.66
CA LEU A 149 3.42 2.40 16.65
C LEU A 149 3.78 0.99 17.11
N ARG A 150 2.99 0.38 18.01
CA ARG A 150 3.20 -1.01 18.44
C ARG A 150 2.97 -2.05 17.33
N GLU A 151 2.17 -1.73 16.32
CA GLU A 151 1.91 -2.62 15.17
C GLU A 151 2.99 -2.50 14.09
N VAL A 152 3.70 -1.37 14.02
CA VAL A 152 4.69 -1.07 12.98
C VAL A 152 5.86 -2.08 12.92
N PRO A 153 6.47 -2.51 14.04
CA PRO A 153 7.56 -3.49 14.01
C PRO A 153 7.18 -4.79 13.31
N VAL A 154 5.98 -5.32 13.55
CA VAL A 154 5.51 -6.55 12.90
C VAL A 154 5.45 -6.37 11.38
N VAL A 155 4.99 -5.21 10.91
CA VAL A 155 4.96 -4.87 9.48
C VAL A 155 6.38 -4.78 8.91
N PHE A 156 7.30 -4.10 9.60
CA PHE A 156 8.67 -3.93 9.13
C PHE A 156 9.46 -5.24 9.13
N GLU A 157 9.27 -6.10 10.14
CA GLU A 157 9.87 -7.43 10.17
C GLU A 157 9.37 -8.30 9.01
N ALA A 158 8.08 -8.24 8.68
CA ALA A 158 7.53 -8.94 7.53
C ALA A 158 8.14 -8.43 6.20
N LEU A 159 8.38 -7.11 6.09
CA LEU A 159 9.04 -6.50 4.95
C LEU A 159 10.52 -6.91 4.83
N GLU A 160 11.23 -7.13 5.93
CA GLU A 160 12.60 -7.67 5.87
C GLU A 160 12.62 -9.08 5.28
N GLN A 161 11.60 -9.91 5.53
CA GLN A 161 11.54 -11.29 5.04
C GLN A 161 11.24 -11.37 3.55
N ASP A 162 10.10 -10.80 3.13
CA ASP A 162 9.61 -10.83 1.76
C ASP A 162 8.86 -9.54 1.40
N PRO A 163 9.57 -8.52 0.89
CA PRO A 163 8.94 -7.26 0.53
C PRO A 163 8.12 -7.35 -0.76
N LEU A 164 8.17 -8.46 -1.49
CA LEU A 164 7.43 -8.65 -2.74
C LEU A 164 6.09 -9.36 -2.50
N ALA A 165 5.85 -9.87 -1.29
CA ALA A 165 4.60 -10.53 -0.90
C ALA A 165 3.38 -9.59 -0.91
N PHE A 166 3.59 -8.28 -0.86
CA PHE A 166 2.54 -7.29 -0.70
C PHE A 166 2.07 -6.67 -2.03
N LYS A 167 1.01 -5.87 -1.95
CA LYS A 167 0.37 -5.28 -3.15
C LYS A 167 1.28 -4.24 -3.80
N ARG A 168 1.74 -4.53 -5.01
CA ARG A 168 2.48 -3.58 -5.85
C ARG A 168 1.58 -2.45 -6.32
N LEU A 169 1.98 -1.21 -6.05
CA LEU A 169 1.46 -0.04 -6.74
C LEU A 169 2.11 -0.03 -8.12
N ARG A 170 1.34 -0.11 -9.20
CA ARG A 170 1.95 0.08 -10.53
C ARG A 170 1.97 1.57 -10.88
N GLY A 171 3.06 1.94 -11.51
CA GLY A 171 3.46 3.27 -11.94
C GLY A 171 4.57 3.09 -12.97
N PRO A 172 4.98 4.16 -13.67
CA PRO A 172 5.89 4.04 -14.80
C PRO A 172 7.34 3.74 -14.39
N TYR A 173 7.80 4.08 -13.18
CA TYR A 173 9.25 4.10 -12.90
C TYR A 173 9.72 3.17 -11.78
N TYR A 174 9.14 3.18 -10.57
CA TYR A 174 9.69 2.41 -9.44
C TYR A 174 8.87 1.17 -9.03
N GLU A 175 9.54 0.20 -8.39
CA GLU A 175 8.91 -0.96 -7.77
C GLU A 175 8.34 -0.58 -6.40
N THR A 176 7.26 0.19 -6.43
CA THR A 176 6.57 0.68 -5.23
C THR A 176 5.47 -0.28 -4.80
N TYR A 177 5.33 -0.49 -3.51
CA TYR A 177 4.39 -1.42 -2.89
C TYR A 177 3.68 -0.76 -1.72
N ARG A 178 2.61 -1.40 -1.26
CA ARG A 178 1.89 -1.02 -0.04
C ARG A 178 1.66 -2.22 0.86
N VAL A 179 1.76 -2.00 2.17
CA VAL A 179 1.23 -2.91 3.20
C VAL A 179 0.03 -2.28 3.88
N SER A 180 -0.99 -3.11 4.10
CA SER A 180 -2.22 -2.82 4.83
C SER A 180 -2.12 -3.35 6.26
N PHE A 181 -2.42 -2.53 7.27
CA PHE A 181 -2.59 -3.02 8.63
C PHE A 181 -3.68 -2.23 9.36
N HIS A 182 -4.28 -2.84 10.38
CA HIS A 182 -5.37 -2.25 11.14
C HIS A 182 -4.94 -2.00 12.58
N CYS A 183 -5.40 -0.89 13.14
CA CYS A 183 -5.28 -0.60 14.57
C CYS A 183 -6.64 -0.08 15.06
N GLY A 184 -7.34 -0.89 15.85
CA GLY A 184 -8.73 -0.66 16.20
C GLY A 184 -9.64 -0.66 14.97
N SER A 185 -10.47 0.37 14.82
CA SER A 185 -11.37 0.54 13.66
C SER A 185 -10.75 1.30 12.49
N LYS A 186 -9.46 1.66 12.58
CA LYS A 186 -8.77 2.47 11.58
C LYS A 186 -7.81 1.63 10.77
N GLU A 187 -7.72 1.99 9.50
CA GLU A 187 -6.84 1.37 8.53
C GLU A 187 -5.61 2.24 8.29
N TYR A 188 -4.44 1.63 8.46
CA TYR A 188 -3.14 2.23 8.26
C TYR A 188 -2.41 1.58 7.09
N ARG A 189 -1.44 2.30 6.55
CA ARG A 189 -0.66 1.89 5.39
C ARG A 189 0.81 2.22 5.55
N VAL A 190 1.64 1.34 5.00
CA VAL A 190 3.07 1.60 4.72
C VAL A 190 3.24 1.60 3.21
N ILE A 191 3.78 2.67 2.64
CA ILE A 191 4.20 2.73 1.23
C ILE A 191 5.72 2.69 1.17
N TYR A 192 6.26 1.81 0.33
CA TYR A 192 7.69 1.60 0.24
C TYR A 192 8.11 1.25 -1.20
N THR A 193 9.39 1.47 -1.49
CA THR A 193 10.00 1.09 -2.77
C THR A 193 11.10 0.07 -2.54
N VAL A 194 11.09 -1.00 -3.34
CA VAL A 194 12.11 -2.04 -3.30
C VAL A 194 13.22 -1.73 -4.29
N PHE A 195 14.47 -1.74 -3.81
CA PHE A 195 15.67 -1.64 -4.64
C PHE A 195 16.36 -3.00 -4.64
N SER A 196 15.79 -3.93 -5.41
CA SER A 196 16.15 -5.36 -5.41
C SER A 196 17.64 -5.65 -5.58
N GLN A 197 18.34 -4.86 -6.40
CA GLN A 197 19.79 -5.01 -6.63
C GLN A 197 20.64 -4.77 -5.36
N LEU A 198 20.11 -4.00 -4.41
CA LEU A 198 20.79 -3.65 -3.18
C LEU A 198 20.27 -4.44 -1.97
N LYS A 199 19.28 -5.33 -2.17
CA LYS A 199 18.55 -6.01 -1.09
C LYS A 199 18.09 -5.02 0.01
N LEU A 200 17.54 -3.89 -0.42
CA LEU A 200 17.00 -2.89 0.47
C LEU A 200 15.63 -2.43 -0.01
N LEU A 201 14.83 -1.95 0.93
CA LEU A 201 13.64 -1.18 0.64
C LEU A 201 13.65 0.11 1.45
N ALA A 202 13.07 1.16 0.88
CA ALA A 202 12.92 2.43 1.58
C ALA A 202 11.44 2.70 1.85
N ILE A 203 11.13 3.00 3.12
CA ILE A 203 9.80 3.45 3.51
C ILE A 203 9.63 4.90 3.03
N LEU A 204 8.65 5.10 2.15
CA LEU A 204 8.32 6.42 1.61
C LEU A 204 7.40 7.18 2.57
N THR A 205 6.40 6.49 3.12
CA THR A 205 5.45 7.07 4.07
C THR A 205 4.69 6.02 4.88
N VAL A 206 4.25 6.38 6.08
CA VAL A 206 3.41 5.58 6.97
C VAL A 206 2.27 6.44 7.52
N GLY A 207 1.04 5.92 7.55
CA GLY A 207 -0.08 6.71 8.08
C GLY A 207 -1.47 6.14 7.79
N GLU A 208 -2.48 6.88 8.25
CA GLU A 208 -3.87 6.63 7.86
C GLU A 208 -4.04 6.90 6.36
N ARG A 209 -4.84 6.07 5.69
CA ARG A 209 -4.99 6.11 4.23
C ARG A 209 -5.34 7.50 3.68
N GLU A 210 -6.32 8.18 4.29
CA GLU A 210 -6.76 9.52 3.87
C GLU A 210 -5.67 10.57 4.10
N VAL A 211 -4.97 10.51 5.23
CA VAL A 211 -3.86 11.43 5.55
C VAL A 211 -2.72 11.30 4.53
N ILE A 212 -2.39 10.08 4.13
CA ILE A 212 -1.37 9.86 3.10
C ILE A 212 -1.84 10.44 1.75
N TYR A 213 -3.11 10.25 1.39
CA TYR A 213 -3.67 10.82 0.16
C TYR A 213 -3.55 12.34 0.12
N ASP A 214 -4.02 13.01 1.18
CA ASP A 214 -4.00 14.47 1.28
C ASP A 214 -2.58 15.01 1.22
N MET A 215 -1.66 14.37 1.94
CA MET A 215 -0.24 14.71 1.90
C MET A 215 0.31 14.58 0.48
N LEU A 216 0.12 13.44 -0.18
CA LEU A 216 0.66 13.21 -1.52
C LEU A 216 0.03 14.18 -2.53
N ASN A 217 -1.25 14.49 -2.41
CA ASN A 217 -1.91 15.44 -3.30
C ASN A 217 -1.44 16.89 -3.08
N GLY A 218 -1.07 17.25 -1.84
CA GLY A 218 -0.54 18.56 -1.45
C GLY A 218 0.91 18.83 -1.85
N ILE A 219 1.65 17.80 -2.28
CA ILE A 219 3.00 17.95 -2.85
C ILE A 219 2.84 18.46 -4.30
N ALA A 220 2.90 19.77 -4.47
CA ALA A 220 2.97 20.44 -5.77
C ALA A 220 4.40 20.45 -6.33
#